data_AF-A0A1E7L5N1-F1
#
_entry.id   AF-A0A1E7L5N1-F1
#
_cell.length_a   1.000
_cell.length_b   1.000
_cell.length_c   1.000
_cell.angle_alpha   90.00
_cell.angle_beta   90.00
_cell.angle_gamma   90.00
#
_symmetry.space_group_name_H-M   'P 1'
#
loop_
_entity.id
_entity.type
_entity.pdbx_description
1 polymer ?
#
loop_
_entity_poly.entity_id
_entity_poly.type
_entity_poly.pdbx_seq_one_letter_code
_entity_poly.pdbx_strand_id
1 'polypeptide(L)' 'MDPRPVNLWNYQLAASPDPAKTDLELRHVTCGEHLCDAQHLDCLAVLNSVAAAHASACSQP' A
#
# COMPACT_ATOMS: atom_id res chain seq x y z
N MET A 1 16.88 7.00 12.11
CA MET A 1 16.26 5.67 12.29
C MET A 1 16.28 5.02 10.92
N ASP A 2 16.94 3.88 10.81
CA ASP A 2 17.01 3.11 9.56
C ASP A 2 15.61 2.52 9.32
N PRO A 3 14.89 2.88 8.25
CA PRO A 3 13.59 2.29 7.99
C PRO A 3 13.84 0.82 7.67
N ARG A 4 13.41 -0.07 8.58
CA ARG A 4 13.47 -1.50 8.34
C ARG A 4 12.88 -1.77 6.96
N PRO A 5 13.53 -2.56 6.10
CA PRO A 5 13.03 -2.84 4.78
C PRO A 5 11.61 -3.40 4.89
N VAL A 6 10.65 -2.74 4.24
CA VAL A 6 9.26 -3.18 4.21
C VAL A 6 9.18 -4.43 3.36
N ASN A 7 8.61 -5.48 3.92
CA ASN A 7 8.28 -6.64 3.13
C ASN A 7 7.03 -6.34 2.29
N LEU A 8 7.23 -6.00 1.02
CA LEU A 8 6.15 -5.67 0.09
C LEU A 8 5.29 -6.90 -0.29
N TRP A 9 5.65 -8.12 0.11
CA TRP A 9 4.83 -9.32 -0.16
C TRP A 9 3.43 -9.24 0.44
N ASN A 10 3.26 -8.52 1.55
CA ASN A 10 1.96 -8.37 2.21
C ASN A 10 1.15 -7.21 1.63
N TYR A 11 1.61 -6.55 0.56
CA TYR A 11 0.93 -5.43 -0.05
C TYR A 11 0.57 -5.76 -1.50
N GLN A 12 -0.67 -5.48 -1.87
CA GLN A 12 -1.20 -5.79 -3.19
C GLN A 12 -1.76 -4.53 -3.85
N LEU A 13 -1.48 -4.38 -5.14
CA LEU A 13 -2.24 -3.50 -6.03
C LEU A 13 -3.45 -4.26 -6.56
N ALA A 14 -4.65 -3.79 -6.26
CA ALA A 14 -5.91 -4.40 -6.69
C ALA A 14 -6.80 -3.36 -7.36
N ALA A 15 -7.68 -3.80 -8.27
CA ALA A 15 -8.70 -2.91 -8.81
C ALA A 15 -9.69 -2.53 -7.70
N SER A 16 -10.11 -1.26 -7.70
CA SER A 16 -11.18 -0.78 -6.83
C SER A 16 -12.50 -1.50 -7.14
N PRO A 17 -13.33 -1.80 -6.13
CA PRO A 17 -14.70 -2.28 -6.35
C PRO A 17 -15.63 -1.17 -6.85
N ASP A 18 -15.26 0.11 -6.70
CA ASP A 18 -15.96 1.24 -7.28
C ASP A 18 -15.59 1.36 -8.78
N PRO A 19 -16.54 1.16 -9.71
CA PRO A 19 -16.30 1.22 -11.15
C PRO A 19 -15.95 2.63 -11.65
N ALA A 20 -16.17 3.69 -10.85
CA ALA A 20 -15.76 5.05 -11.20
C ALA A 20 -14.26 5.29 -10.96
N LYS A 21 -13.59 4.45 -10.16
CA LYS A 21 -12.15 4.56 -9.89
C LYS A 21 -11.37 3.76 -10.92
N THR A 22 -10.46 4.44 -11.62
CA THR A 22 -9.57 3.83 -12.62
C THR A 22 -8.21 3.44 -12.05
N ASP A 23 -7.79 4.09 -10.97
CA ASP A 23 -6.51 3.82 -10.32
C ASP A 23 -6.54 2.52 -9.51
N LEU A 24 -5.39 1.87 -9.42
CA LEU A 24 -5.24 0.68 -8.58
C LEU A 24 -5.16 1.08 -7.11
N GLU A 25 -5.70 0.25 -6.23
CA GLU A 25 -5.64 0.43 -4.78
C GLU A 25 -4.45 -0.31 -4.19
N LEU A 26 -3.58 0.38 -3.47
CA LEU A 26 -2.58 -0.26 -2.61
C LEU A 26 -3.24 -0.69 -1.31
N ARG A 27 -3.21 -2.00 -1.05
CA ARG A 27 -3.88 -2.60 0.11
C ARG A 27 -2.91 -3.49 0.88
N HIS A 28 -3.02 -3.48 2.20
CA HIS A 28 -2.34 -4.47 3.03
C HIS A 28 -3.19 -5.75 3.08
N VAL A 29 -2.64 -6.87 2.62
CA VAL A 29 -3.35 -8.14 2.47
C VAL A 29 -3.80 -8.71 3.82
N THR A 30 -2.97 -8.61 4.87
CA THR A 30 -3.31 -9.20 6.16
C THR A 30 -4.44 -8.43 6.86
N CYS A 31 -4.34 -7.10 6.95
CA CYS A 31 -5.37 -6.31 7.65
C CYS A 31 -6.52 -5.84 6.74
N GLY A 32 -6.38 -5.99 5.42
CA GLY A 32 -7.36 -5.61 4.40
C GLY A 32 -7.48 -4.10 4.13
N GLU A 33 -6.67 -3.28 4.82
CA GLU A 33 -6.76 -1.82 4.79
C GLU A 33 -6.30 -1.25 3.44
N HIS A 34 -7.08 -0.29 2.94
CA HIS A 34 -6.70 0.56 1.82
C HIS A 34 -5.75 1.64 2.31
N LEU A 35 -4.60 1.76 1.66
CA LEU A 35 -3.56 2.72 2.08
C LEU A 35 -3.56 3.95 1.19
N CYS A 36 -3.63 3.74 -0.12
CA CYS A 36 -3.70 4.81 -1.10
C CYS A 36 -4.19 4.28 -2.45
N ASP A 37 -4.61 5.21 -3.30
CA ASP A 37 -4.80 4.96 -4.73
C ASP A 37 -3.46 5.21 -5.43
N ALA A 38 -2.96 4.21 -6.15
CA ALA A 38 -1.73 4.27 -6.92
C ALA A 38 -2.00 5.03 -8.21
N GLN A 39 -1.66 6.31 -8.20
CA GLN A 39 -1.84 7.21 -9.33
C GLN A 39 -0.80 6.93 -10.42
N HIS A 40 -1.11 7.33 -11.66
CA HIS A 40 -0.21 7.13 -12.81
C HIS A 40 1.21 7.69 -12.60
N LEU A 41 1.37 8.74 -11.79
CA LEU A 41 2.66 9.38 -11.53
C LEU A 41 3.33 8.88 -10.24
N ASP A 42 2.70 7.98 -9.50
CA ASP A 42 3.32 7.39 -8.32
C ASP A 42 4.46 6.47 -8.73
N CYS A 43 5.62 6.69 -8.14
CA CYS A 43 6.76 5.81 -8.29
C CYS A 43 6.78 4.77 -7.16
N LEU A 44 7.51 3.67 -7.38
CA LEU A 44 7.66 2.61 -6.38
C LEU A 44 8.18 3.13 -5.02
N ALA A 45 8.98 4.20 -5.02
CA ALA A 45 9.48 4.79 -3.78
C ALA A 45 8.36 5.44 -2.94
N VAL A 46 7.35 6.03 -3.58
CA VAL A 46 6.17 6.59 -2.90
C VAL A 46 5.35 5.46 -2.29
N LEU A 47 5.02 4.42 -3.08
CA LEU A 47 4.24 3.27 -2.61
C LEU A 47 4.95 2.55 -1.44
N ASN A 48 6.27 2.39 -1.55
CA ASN A 48 7.07 1.79 -0.47
C ASN A 48 7.08 2.65 0.80
N SER A 49 7.07 3.98 0.67
CA SER A 49 7.00 4.90 1.82
C SER A 49 5.64 4.82 2.52
N VAL A 50 4.55 4.72 1.77
CA VAL A 50 3.19 4.50 2.31
C VAL A 50 3.11 3.17 3.05
N ALA A 51 3.61 2.08 2.43
CA ALA A 51 3.66 0.77 3.06
C ALA A 51 4.54 0.76 4.33
N ALA A 52 5.65 1.51 4.35
CA ALA A 52 6.51 1.66 5.53
C ALA A 52 5.81 2.37 6.69
N ALA A 53 5.09 3.45 6.38
CA ALA A 53 4.31 4.17 7.36
C ALA A 53 3.24 3.24 7.96
N HIS A 54 2.53 2.49 7.12
CA HIS A 54 1.54 1.52 7.56
C HIS A 54 2.14 0.43 8.45
N ALA A 55 3.23 -0.21 8.01
CA ALA A 55 3.91 -1.27 8.75
C ALA A 55 4.35 -0.83 10.16
N SER A 56 4.63 0.47 10.36
CA SER A 56 4.99 1.00 11.67
C SER A 56 3.81 1.16 12.64
N ALA A 57 2.58 1.28 12.10
CA ALA A 57 1.36 1.50 12.86
C ALA A 57 0.46 0.26 12.92
N CYS A 58 0.61 -0.68 11.98
CA CYS A 58 -0.22 -1.87 11.89
C CYS A 58 0.22 -2.94 12.88
N SER A 59 -0.71 -3.38 13.74
CA SER A 59 -0.50 -4.46 14.71
C SER A 59 -0.69 -5.86 14.13
N GLN A 60 -0.97 -5.97 12.82
CA GLN A 60 -1.18 -7.25 12.12
C GLN A 60 0.11 -7.64 11.37
N PRO A 61 0.58 -8.88 11.52
CA PRO A 61 1.83 -9.36 10.93
C PRO A 61 1.81 -9.49 9.40
#